data_AF-A0A7U9SU26-F1
#
_entry.id   AF-A0A7U9SU26-F1
#
_cell.length_a   1.000
_cell.length_b   1.000
_cell.length_c   1.000
_cell.angle_alpha   90.00
_cell.angle_beta   90.00
_cell.angle_gamma   90.00
#
_symmetry.space_group_name_H-M   'P 1'
#
loop_
_entity.id
_entity.type
_entity.pdbx_description
1 polymer ?
#
loop_
_entity_poly.entity_id
_entity_poly.type
_entity_poly.pdbx_seq_one_letter_code
_entity_poly.pdbx_strand_id
1 'polypeptide(L)'
;MDLYRGKTKMTGDWIIGAVVCIGDKAYILCSETLFPERPAYHSMAVGAGLEDAGITDRYEAAAYGWTEALERYEENFPIWMEVIPETVTRCTGKHDMVTNVLFEGDVYQNPDNLLFEICYGKYMAFCPADKEMMENVGFFAVSRDTAELYGIDTHMPLGMTEDYAILVGNIFDNPELMQEAGQEAGKEASQQLLMPAT
;
A
#
# COMPACT_ATOMS: atom_id res chain seq x y z
N MET A 1 0.52 4.01 10.99
CA MET A 1 -0.36 4.01 9.82
C MET A 1 0.28 3.05 8.85
N ASP A 2 -0.41 1.95 8.56
CA ASP A 2 0.15 0.92 7.70
C ASP A 2 0.09 1.42 6.25
N LEU A 3 1.26 1.52 5.62
CA LEU A 3 1.39 1.93 4.24
C LEU A 3 1.41 0.71 3.33
N TYR A 4 0.72 0.83 2.22
CA TYR A 4 0.64 -0.19 1.19
C TYR A 4 0.94 0.45 -0.16
N ARG A 5 1.29 -0.37 -1.14
CA ARG A 5 1.29 0.01 -2.54
C ARG A 5 0.41 -0.92 -3.36
N GLY A 6 -0.05 -0.47 -4.51
CA GLY A 6 -0.79 -1.29 -5.47
C GLY A 6 -0.77 -0.65 -6.85
N LYS A 7 -0.97 -1.47 -7.90
CA LYS A 7 -1.07 -0.99 -9.28
C LYS A 7 -2.49 -0.48 -9.54
N THR A 8 -2.63 0.77 -9.97
CA THR A 8 -3.95 1.31 -10.32
C THR A 8 -4.56 0.57 -11.50
N LYS A 9 -5.87 0.29 -11.45
CA LYS A 9 -6.58 -0.30 -12.60
C LYS A 9 -6.66 0.65 -13.80
N MET A 10 -6.48 1.95 -13.59
CA MET A 10 -6.65 2.96 -14.63
C MET A 10 -5.43 3.06 -15.55
N THR A 11 -4.22 3.14 -14.99
CA THR A 11 -2.97 3.31 -15.75
C THR A 11 -2.00 2.14 -15.63
N GLY A 12 -2.14 1.30 -14.60
CA GLY A 12 -1.17 0.27 -14.25
C GLY A 12 0.02 0.79 -13.44
N ASP A 13 0.05 2.07 -13.06
CA ASP A 13 1.14 2.64 -12.25
C ASP A 13 1.04 2.22 -10.78
N TRP A 14 2.18 2.20 -10.09
CA TRP A 14 2.22 2.00 -8.64
C TRP A 14 1.80 3.27 -7.91
N ILE A 15 0.87 3.13 -6.96
CA ILE A 15 0.50 4.18 -6.02
C ILE A 15 0.67 3.67 -4.59
N ILE A 16 0.98 4.59 -3.68
CA ILE A 16 1.26 4.28 -2.27
C ILE A 16 0.26 5.03 -1.40
N GLY A 17 -0.29 4.36 -0.39
CA GLY A 17 -1.19 4.99 0.57
C GLY A 17 -1.85 4.00 1.53
N ALA A 18 -2.90 4.46 2.20
CA ALA A 18 -3.76 3.59 2.98
C ALA A 18 -4.70 2.80 2.07
N VAL A 19 -4.78 1.49 2.29
CA VAL A 19 -5.68 0.60 1.54
C VAL A 19 -6.96 0.35 2.33
N VAL A 20 -8.08 0.32 1.62
CA VAL A 20 -9.33 -0.30 2.06
C VAL A 20 -9.74 -1.34 1.04
N CYS A 21 -10.08 -2.53 1.50
CA CYS A 21 -10.68 -3.57 0.65
C CYS A 21 -12.17 -3.70 0.95
N ILE A 22 -12.97 -3.80 -0.10
CA ILE A 22 -14.43 -3.91 -0.04
C ILE A 22 -14.83 -5.04 -0.97
N GLY A 23 -15.24 -6.19 -0.40
CA GLY A 23 -15.51 -7.39 -1.18
C GLY A 23 -14.26 -7.89 -1.90
N ASP A 24 -14.32 -7.99 -3.22
CA ASP A 24 -13.25 -8.41 -4.12
C ASP A 24 -12.43 -7.24 -4.70
N LYS A 25 -12.66 -6.02 -4.22
CA LYS A 25 -11.99 -4.81 -4.69
C LYS A 25 -11.08 -4.19 -3.63
N ALA A 26 -10.05 -3.50 -4.10
CA ALA A 26 -9.12 -2.76 -3.26
C ALA A 26 -9.02 -1.31 -3.75
N TYR A 27 -8.90 -0.38 -2.80
CA TYR A 27 -8.81 1.05 -3.03
C TYR A 27 -7.69 1.66 -2.21
N ILE A 28 -6.90 2.55 -2.82
CA ILE A 28 -5.88 3.34 -2.12
C ILE A 28 -6.33 4.79 -2.00
N LEU A 29 -6.19 5.37 -0.81
CA LEU A 29 -6.41 6.80 -0.58
C LEU A 29 -5.29 7.60 -1.24
N CYS A 30 -5.65 8.44 -2.22
CA CYS A 30 -4.71 9.28 -2.95
C CYS A 30 -4.83 10.77 -2.62
N SER A 31 -5.84 11.19 -1.85
CA SER A 31 -5.99 12.59 -1.48
C SER A 31 -4.82 13.11 -0.64
N GLU A 32 -4.31 14.28 -1.01
CA GLU A 32 -3.31 15.01 -0.23
C GLU A 32 -3.85 15.47 1.13
N THR A 33 -5.17 15.74 1.21
CA THR A 33 -5.88 16.16 2.43
C THR A 33 -7.17 15.39 2.61
N LEU A 34 -7.48 15.06 3.86
CA LEU A 34 -8.76 14.48 4.28
C LEU A 34 -9.78 15.53 4.75
N PHE A 35 -9.35 16.78 4.87
CA PHE A 35 -10.20 17.88 5.31
C PHE A 35 -10.64 18.72 4.10
N PRO A 36 -11.95 18.85 3.85
CA PRO A 36 -12.43 19.76 2.82
C PRO A 36 -12.07 21.18 3.22
N GLU A 37 -11.48 21.94 2.29
CA GLU A 37 -11.19 23.35 2.53
C GLU A 37 -12.51 24.11 2.60
N ARG A 38 -12.77 24.78 3.73
CA ARG A 38 -13.92 25.66 3.87
C ARG A 38 -13.51 27.07 3.44
N PRO A 39 -14.13 27.66 2.41
CA PRO A 39 -13.83 29.03 2.04
C PRO A 39 -14.18 29.98 3.20
N ALA A 40 -13.42 31.07 3.32
CA ALA A 40 -13.69 32.09 4.31
C ALA A 40 -15.07 32.72 4.06
N TYR A 41 -15.89 32.83 5.11
CA TYR A 41 -17.18 33.50 5.01
C TYR A 41 -16.98 35.00 4.80
N HIS A 42 -17.42 35.53 3.65
CA HIS A 42 -17.30 36.94 3.31
C HIS A 42 -18.69 37.56 3.16
N SER A 43 -19.16 38.25 4.21
CA SER A 43 -20.52 38.80 4.29
C SER A 43 -20.93 39.70 3.12
N MET A 44 -19.96 40.41 2.52
CA MET A 44 -20.21 41.30 1.37
C MET A 44 -20.32 40.57 0.03
N ALA A 45 -19.93 39.28 -0.04
CA ALA A 45 -20.05 38.46 -1.24
C ALA A 45 -21.27 37.53 -1.18
N VAL A 46 -21.97 37.51 -0.03
CA VAL A 46 -23.19 36.71 0.15
C VAL A 46 -24.26 37.26 -0.78
N GLY A 47 -24.79 36.40 -1.65
CA GLY A 47 -25.84 36.77 -2.60
C GLY A 47 -25.35 37.11 -4.01
N ALA A 48 -24.05 37.31 -4.24
CA ALA A 48 -23.53 37.62 -5.58
C ALA A 48 -23.88 36.54 -6.61
N GLY A 49 -23.69 35.25 -6.28
CA GLY A 49 -24.08 34.15 -7.16
C GLY A 49 -25.60 34.04 -7.39
N LEU A 50 -26.42 34.48 -6.43
CA LEU A 50 -27.88 34.53 -6.60
C LEU A 50 -28.28 35.67 -7.54
N GLU A 51 -27.66 36.84 -7.38
CA GLU A 51 -27.87 38.03 -8.22
C GLU A 51 -27.47 37.75 -9.67
N ASP A 52 -26.31 37.12 -9.88
CA ASP A 52 -25.81 36.73 -11.21
C ASP A 52 -26.73 35.70 -11.90
N ALA A 53 -27.30 34.78 -11.12
CA ALA A 53 -28.27 33.79 -11.61
C ALA A 53 -29.70 34.36 -11.77
N GLY A 54 -29.93 35.62 -11.38
CA GLY A 54 -31.26 36.26 -11.42
C GLY A 54 -32.27 35.68 -10.43
N ILE A 55 -31.79 34.99 -9.39
CA ILE A 55 -32.64 34.30 -8.39
C ILE A 55 -33.10 35.31 -7.34
N THR A 56 -34.42 35.48 -7.23
CA THR A 56 -35.04 36.40 -6.26
C THR A 56 -36.03 35.71 -5.32
N ASP A 57 -36.49 34.52 -5.68
CA ASP A 57 -37.35 33.72 -4.80
C ASP A 57 -36.53 33.04 -3.68
N ARG A 58 -37.12 32.99 -2.48
CA ARG A 58 -36.45 32.47 -1.29
C ARG A 58 -36.20 30.97 -1.33
N TYR A 59 -37.09 30.19 -1.94
CA TYR A 59 -36.96 28.74 -2.02
C TYR A 59 -35.97 28.37 -3.12
N GLU A 60 -36.01 29.10 -4.23
CA GLU A 60 -35.02 28.98 -5.31
C GLU A 60 -33.61 29.34 -4.81
N ALA A 61 -33.46 30.42 -4.04
CA ALA A 61 -32.19 30.79 -3.43
C ALA A 61 -31.66 29.72 -2.46
N ALA A 62 -32.54 29.13 -1.65
CA ALA A 62 -32.17 28.04 -0.74
C ALA A 62 -31.76 26.77 -1.51
N ALA A 63 -32.47 26.45 -2.60
CA ALA A 63 -32.13 25.32 -3.47
C ALA A 63 -30.77 25.53 -4.15
N TYR A 64 -30.51 26.73 -4.68
CA TYR A 64 -29.23 27.08 -5.30
C TYR A 64 -28.07 26.95 -4.32
N GLY A 65 -28.19 27.56 -3.13
CA GLY A 65 -27.14 27.45 -2.10
C GLY A 65 -26.91 26.02 -1.62
N TRP A 66 -27.94 25.17 -1.58
CA TRP A 66 -27.81 23.75 -1.29
C TRP A 66 -27.02 23.00 -2.37
N THR A 67 -27.33 23.23 -3.64
CA THR A 67 -26.62 22.61 -4.78
C THR A 67 -25.15 23.01 -4.81
N GLU A 68 -24.84 24.30 -4.74
CA GLU A 68 -23.45 24.80 -4.73
C GLU A 68 -22.64 24.22 -3.56
N ALA A 69 -23.25 24.12 -2.38
CA ALA A 69 -22.60 23.52 -1.23
C ALA A 69 -22.32 22.02 -1.41
N LEU A 70 -23.24 21.28 -2.05
CA LEU A 70 -23.05 19.87 -2.37
C LEU A 70 -21.96 19.67 -3.41
N GLU A 71 -21.99 20.41 -4.52
CA GLU A 71 -20.98 20.33 -5.59
C GLU A 71 -19.58 20.59 -5.02
N ARG A 72 -19.43 21.64 -4.20
CA ARG A 72 -18.16 21.94 -3.53
C ARG A 72 -17.74 20.86 -2.55
N TYR A 73 -18.68 20.20 -1.88
CA TYR A 73 -18.36 19.10 -0.97
C TYR A 73 -17.89 17.86 -1.74
N GLU A 74 -18.54 17.54 -2.86
CA GLU A 74 -18.17 16.44 -3.76
C GLU A 74 -16.76 16.63 -4.34
N GLU A 75 -16.41 17.85 -4.75
CA GLU A 75 -15.04 18.20 -5.21
C GLU A 75 -13.96 17.95 -4.14
N ASN A 76 -14.32 18.08 -2.87
CA ASN A 76 -13.38 17.92 -1.75
C ASN A 76 -13.46 16.54 -1.09
N PHE A 77 -14.24 15.61 -1.65
CA PHE A 77 -14.35 14.27 -1.09
C PHE A 77 -13.02 13.51 -1.28
N PRO A 78 -12.57 12.71 -0.29
CA PRO A 78 -11.35 11.93 -0.44
C PRO A 78 -11.38 11.05 -1.69
N ILE A 79 -10.30 11.13 -2.47
CA ILE A 79 -10.11 10.41 -3.71
C ILE A 79 -9.55 9.03 -3.37
N TRP A 80 -10.37 8.02 -3.65
CA TRP A 80 -10.01 6.61 -3.55
C TRP A 80 -9.80 6.04 -4.94
N MET A 81 -8.60 5.57 -5.22
CA MET A 81 -8.26 4.98 -6.51
C MET A 81 -8.36 3.46 -6.43
N GLU A 82 -9.11 2.85 -7.36
CA GLU A 82 -9.21 1.39 -7.44
C GLU A 82 -7.89 0.80 -7.96
N VAL A 83 -7.38 -0.20 -7.24
CA VAL A 83 -6.14 -0.91 -7.56
C VAL A 83 -6.42 -2.38 -7.87
N ILE A 84 -5.48 -3.03 -8.53
CA ILE A 84 -5.49 -4.48 -8.77
C ILE A 84 -5.24 -5.17 -7.42
N PRO A 85 -6.24 -5.88 -6.84
CA PRO A 85 -6.14 -6.43 -5.48
C PRO A 85 -4.91 -7.31 -5.26
N GLU A 86 -4.54 -8.11 -6.26
CA GLU A 86 -3.41 -9.04 -6.20
C GLU A 86 -2.06 -8.34 -6.11
N THR A 87 -1.98 -7.07 -6.48
CA THR A 87 -0.75 -6.26 -6.42
C THR A 87 -0.62 -5.45 -5.14
N VAL A 88 -1.62 -5.54 -4.24
CA VAL A 88 -1.60 -4.79 -2.99
C VAL A 88 -0.59 -5.41 -2.03
N THR A 89 0.50 -4.70 -1.76
CA THR A 89 1.57 -5.20 -0.89
C THR A 89 1.93 -4.25 0.24
N ARG A 90 2.39 -4.82 1.35
CA ARG A 90 2.70 -4.10 2.60
C ARG A 90 4.06 -3.42 2.53
N CYS A 91 4.14 -2.19 3.02
CA CYS A 91 5.41 -1.51 3.26
C CYS A 91 6.15 -2.16 4.42
N THR A 92 7.43 -2.46 4.23
CA THR A 92 8.30 -3.04 5.28
C THR A 92 8.70 -2.02 6.36
N GLY A 93 8.59 -0.73 6.05
CA GLY A 93 9.18 0.36 6.83
C GLY A 93 10.71 0.46 6.70
N LYS A 94 11.32 -0.41 5.88
CA LYS A 94 12.75 -0.48 5.64
C LYS A 94 13.11 0.10 4.28
N HIS A 95 14.40 0.40 4.14
CA HIS A 95 14.96 0.86 2.87
C HIS A 95 16.12 -0.02 2.43
N ASP A 96 16.41 0.01 1.13
CA ASP A 96 17.66 -0.53 0.59
C ASP A 96 18.82 0.46 0.81
N MET A 97 20.03 0.09 0.36
CA MET A 97 21.23 0.94 0.46
C MET A 97 21.13 2.27 -0.31
N VAL A 98 20.21 2.35 -1.28
CA VAL A 98 19.98 3.52 -2.15
C VAL A 98 18.74 4.30 -1.71
N THR A 99 18.21 4.00 -0.52
CA THR A 99 17.05 4.65 0.11
C THR A 99 15.70 4.39 -0.56
N ASN A 100 15.60 3.37 -1.43
CA ASN A 100 14.30 2.92 -1.93
C ASN A 100 13.52 2.26 -0.81
N VAL A 101 12.25 2.63 -0.65
CA VAL A 101 11.34 1.99 0.31
C VAL A 101 11.03 0.58 -0.17
N LEU A 102 11.17 -0.40 0.72
CA LEU A 102 10.94 -1.80 0.40
C LEU A 102 9.52 -2.25 0.77
N PHE A 103 8.92 -3.07 -0.07
CA PHE A 103 7.59 -3.63 0.09
C PHE A 103 7.63 -5.16 -0.06
N GLU A 104 6.58 -5.82 0.43
CA GLU A 104 6.31 -7.21 0.08
C GLU A 104 6.25 -7.38 -1.46
N GLY A 105 6.80 -8.50 -1.93
CA GLY A 105 6.99 -8.83 -3.33
C GLY A 105 8.18 -8.14 -4.01
N ASP A 106 8.90 -7.24 -3.33
CA ASP A 106 10.18 -6.72 -3.83
C ASP A 106 11.26 -7.81 -3.78
N VAL A 107 12.19 -7.74 -4.73
CA VAL A 107 13.36 -8.61 -4.81
C VAL A 107 14.61 -7.74 -4.68
N TYR A 108 15.41 -8.03 -3.67
CA TYR A 108 16.69 -7.37 -3.46
C TYR A 108 17.86 -8.32 -3.71
N GLN A 109 19.01 -7.75 -4.02
CA GLN A 109 20.27 -8.44 -4.15
C GLN A 109 21.17 -8.15 -2.95
N ASN A 110 21.87 -9.17 -2.46
CA ASN A 110 22.88 -9.04 -1.41
C ASN A 110 24.31 -8.89 -2.02
N PRO A 111 25.36 -8.66 -1.20
CA PRO A 111 26.73 -8.53 -1.69
C PRO A 111 27.31 -9.77 -2.39
N ASP A 112 26.76 -10.96 -2.11
CA ASP A 112 27.14 -12.22 -2.76
C ASP A 112 26.43 -12.42 -4.12
N ASN A 113 25.69 -11.41 -4.58
CA ASN A 113 24.86 -11.39 -5.80
C ASN A 113 23.65 -12.34 -5.78
N LEU A 114 23.24 -12.82 -4.60
CA LEU A 114 22.06 -13.65 -4.44
C LEU A 114 20.80 -12.79 -4.36
N LEU A 115 19.71 -13.30 -4.94
CA LEU A 115 18.41 -12.64 -4.97
C LEU A 115 17.54 -13.13 -3.84
N PHE A 116 16.84 -12.20 -3.19
CA PHE A 116 15.95 -12.45 -2.09
C PHE A 116 14.62 -11.74 -2.31
N GLU A 117 13.55 -12.50 -2.31
CA GLU A 117 12.18 -11.99 -2.36
C GLU A 117 11.69 -11.69 -0.94
N ILE A 118 11.07 -10.52 -0.77
CA ILE A 118 10.47 -10.11 0.49
C ILE A 118 9.05 -10.63 0.57
N CYS A 119 8.77 -11.44 1.59
CA CYS A 119 7.44 -11.95 1.88
C CYS A 119 6.95 -11.43 3.24
N TYR A 120 5.64 -11.43 3.48
CA TYR A 120 5.06 -11.18 4.79
C TYR A 120 4.16 -12.34 5.20
N GLY A 121 4.31 -12.83 6.42
CA GLY A 121 3.33 -13.72 7.04
C GLY A 121 3.93 -14.58 8.14
N LYS A 122 3.42 -15.80 8.30
CA LYS A 122 3.94 -16.74 9.30
C LYS A 122 5.25 -17.35 8.82
N TYR A 123 6.23 -17.39 9.71
CA TYR A 123 7.52 -18.05 9.45
C TYR A 123 8.14 -18.53 10.76
N MET A 124 9.09 -19.46 10.66
CA MET A 124 9.85 -19.92 11.82
C MET A 124 11.09 -19.05 12.01
N ALA A 125 11.27 -18.50 13.21
CA ALA A 125 12.45 -17.75 13.61
C ALA A 125 13.17 -18.46 14.75
N PHE A 126 14.50 -18.48 14.72
CA PHE A 126 15.28 -19.06 15.81
C PHE A 126 15.33 -18.11 17.02
N CYS A 127 14.94 -18.60 18.20
CA CYS A 127 15.10 -17.88 19.47
C CYS A 127 16.45 -18.23 20.11
N PRO A 128 17.39 -17.28 20.27
CA PRO A 128 18.68 -17.56 20.90
C PRO A 128 18.59 -17.91 22.40
N ALA A 129 17.56 -17.43 23.10
CA ALA A 129 17.38 -17.66 24.52
C ALA A 129 16.95 -19.10 24.81
N ASP A 130 15.93 -19.57 24.09
CA ASP A 130 15.35 -20.92 24.26
C ASP A 130 16.03 -21.97 23.37
N LYS A 131 16.85 -21.53 22.40
CA LYS A 131 17.59 -22.35 21.43
C LYS A 131 16.68 -23.23 20.58
N GLU A 132 15.50 -22.73 20.25
CA GLU A 132 14.49 -23.42 19.46
C GLU A 132 13.92 -22.53 18.37
N MET A 133 13.35 -23.17 17.34
CA MET A 133 12.58 -22.49 16.30
C MET A 133 11.19 -22.18 16.84
N MET A 134 10.76 -20.93 16.69
CA MET A 134 9.45 -20.46 17.14
C MET A 134 8.69 -19.86 15.97
N GLU A 135 7.38 -20.10 15.93
CA GLU A 135 6.49 -19.43 14.96
C GLU A 135 6.46 -17.92 15.27
N ASN A 136 6.61 -17.13 14.23
CA ASN A 136 6.51 -15.67 14.27
C ASN A 136 5.70 -15.16 13.07
N VAL A 137 5.24 -13.90 13.14
CA VAL A 137 4.52 -13.23 12.07
C VAL A 137 5.24 -11.94 11.71
N GLY A 138 5.57 -11.74 10.44
CA GLY A 138 6.21 -10.52 9.98
C GLY A 138 6.86 -10.67 8.60
N PHE A 139 7.76 -9.74 8.29
CA PHE A 139 8.52 -9.80 7.05
C PHE A 139 9.70 -10.77 7.16
N PHE A 140 9.86 -11.57 6.11
CA PHE A 140 10.97 -12.48 5.93
C PHE A 140 11.41 -12.47 4.47
N ALA A 141 12.60 -13.01 4.22
CA ALA A 141 13.21 -13.11 2.92
C ALA A 141 13.38 -14.58 2.54
N VAL A 142 13.15 -14.86 1.27
CA VAL A 142 13.29 -16.20 0.68
C VAL A 142 14.16 -16.13 -0.57
N SER A 143 14.94 -17.18 -0.80
CA SER A 143 15.82 -17.29 -1.95
C SER A 143 15.97 -18.75 -2.34
N ARG A 144 15.83 -19.05 -3.63
CA ARG A 144 15.94 -20.43 -4.14
C ARG A 144 17.35 -21.00 -4.00
N ASP A 145 18.36 -20.14 -3.95
CA ASP A 145 19.77 -20.55 -3.97
C ASP A 145 20.30 -20.87 -2.56
N THR A 146 19.61 -20.45 -1.49
CA THR A 146 20.14 -20.52 -0.12
C THR A 146 20.17 -21.92 0.48
N ALA A 147 19.23 -22.77 0.11
CA ALA A 147 19.24 -24.18 0.51
C ALA A 147 20.44 -24.92 -0.10
N GLU A 148 20.75 -24.68 -1.38
CA GLU A 148 21.88 -25.32 -2.06
C GLU A 148 23.22 -24.77 -1.60
N LEU A 149 23.35 -23.43 -1.50
CA LEU A 149 24.63 -22.78 -1.22
C LEU A 149 25.03 -22.82 0.26
N TYR A 150 24.05 -22.69 1.16
CA TYR A 150 24.31 -22.57 2.60
C TYR A 150 23.70 -23.70 3.43
N GLY A 151 22.92 -24.61 2.82
CA GLY A 151 22.19 -25.64 3.56
C GLY A 151 21.08 -25.06 4.43
N ILE A 152 20.59 -23.86 4.12
CA ILE A 152 19.56 -23.16 4.87
C ILE A 152 18.24 -23.30 4.11
N ASP A 153 17.35 -24.14 4.62
CA ASP A 153 16.02 -24.41 4.05
C ASP A 153 14.90 -23.66 4.82
N THR A 154 15.28 -22.68 5.64
CA THR A 154 14.35 -21.94 6.50
C THR A 154 14.27 -20.48 6.07
N HIS A 155 13.07 -19.90 6.20
CA HIS A 155 12.83 -18.48 5.94
C HIS A 155 13.74 -17.60 6.81
N MET A 156 14.33 -16.56 6.23
CA MET A 156 15.22 -15.66 6.94
C MET A 156 14.49 -14.39 7.36
N PRO A 157 14.63 -13.91 8.60
CA PRO A 157 14.13 -12.59 8.96
C PRO A 157 14.68 -11.51 8.02
N LEU A 158 13.88 -10.47 7.71
CA LEU A 158 14.24 -9.44 6.72
C LEU A 158 15.50 -8.61 7.08
N GLY A 159 16.07 -8.74 8.29
CA GLY A 159 17.38 -8.16 8.62
C GLY A 159 17.47 -6.64 8.52
N MET A 160 18.69 -6.09 8.49
CA MET A 160 18.98 -4.66 8.28
C MET A 160 19.31 -4.40 6.81
N THR A 161 18.29 -4.39 5.96
CA THR A 161 18.41 -4.22 4.51
C THR A 161 19.18 -2.96 4.11
N GLU A 162 19.14 -1.92 4.95
CA GLU A 162 19.85 -0.66 4.74
C GLU A 162 21.38 -0.83 4.64
N ASP A 163 21.93 -1.90 5.19
CA ASP A 163 23.38 -2.15 5.23
C ASP A 163 23.90 -2.95 4.03
N TYR A 164 23.04 -3.71 3.34
CA TYR A 164 23.50 -4.71 2.36
C TYR A 164 22.59 -4.99 1.17
N ALA A 165 21.33 -4.55 1.20
CA ALA A 165 20.36 -4.86 0.16
C ALA A 165 20.34 -3.78 -0.92
N ILE A 166 20.28 -4.20 -2.19
CA ILE A 166 20.01 -3.32 -3.33
C ILE A 166 18.73 -3.81 -4.00
N LEU A 167 17.72 -2.94 -4.14
CA LEU A 167 16.48 -3.29 -4.84
C LEU A 167 16.75 -3.57 -6.33
N VAL A 168 16.29 -4.72 -6.82
CA VAL A 168 16.45 -5.13 -8.23
C VAL A 168 15.14 -5.00 -9.01
N GLY A 169 14.00 -5.23 -8.35
CA GLY A 169 12.69 -5.18 -8.98
C GLY A 169 11.62 -5.78 -8.06
N ASN A 170 10.48 -6.16 -8.62
CA ASN A 170 9.40 -6.81 -7.88
C ASN A 170 8.74 -7.91 -8.73
N ILE A 171 8.14 -8.91 -8.08
CA ILE A 171 7.56 -10.08 -8.75
C ILE A 171 6.34 -9.78 -9.64
N PHE A 172 5.71 -8.61 -9.51
CA PHE A 172 4.53 -8.24 -10.29
C PHE A 172 4.91 -7.62 -11.64
N ASP A 173 5.95 -6.79 -11.67
CA ASP A 173 6.50 -6.21 -12.90
C ASP A 173 7.55 -7.13 -13.54
N ASN A 174 8.27 -7.90 -12.72
CA ASN A 174 9.35 -8.79 -13.10
C ASN A 174 9.11 -10.23 -12.57
N PRO A 175 8.13 -10.98 -13.12
CA PRO A 175 7.83 -12.33 -12.66
C PRO A 175 9.03 -13.28 -12.68
N GLU A 176 10.01 -13.03 -13.54
CA GLU A 176 11.27 -13.79 -13.64
C GLU A 176 12.17 -13.69 -12.40
N LEU A 177 11.97 -12.66 -11.56
CA LEU A 177 12.72 -12.46 -10.31
C LEU A 177 12.17 -13.29 -9.14
N MET A 178 11.01 -13.92 -9.31
CA MET A 178 10.36 -14.72 -8.27
C MET A 178 11.29 -15.80 -7.73
N GLN A 179 11.39 -15.87 -6.41
CA GLN A 179 12.14 -16.91 -5.72
C GLN A 179 11.13 -17.99 -5.36
N GLU A 180 11.13 -19.16 -6.01
CA GLU A 180 10.07 -20.19 -5.87
C GLU A 180 9.70 -20.56 -4.42
N ALA A 181 10.66 -20.46 -3.48
CA ALA A 181 10.40 -20.55 -2.04
C ALA A 181 9.30 -19.57 -1.54
N GLY A 182 9.13 -18.43 -2.19
CA GLY A 182 8.07 -17.44 -1.98
C GLY A 182 6.68 -17.88 -2.43
N GLN A 183 6.54 -18.85 -3.35
CA GLN A 183 5.23 -19.43 -3.67
C GLN A 183 4.73 -20.38 -2.59
N GLU A 184 5.63 -21.17 -1.99
CA GLU A 184 5.30 -22.08 -0.89
C GLU A 184 5.09 -21.29 0.40
N ALA A 185 6.01 -20.38 0.70
CA ALA A 185 5.86 -19.45 1.81
C ALA A 185 4.62 -18.57 1.64
N GLY A 186 4.33 -18.07 0.42
CA GLY A 186 3.14 -17.27 0.11
C GLY A 186 1.81 -17.98 0.40
N LYS A 187 1.75 -19.31 0.36
CA LYS A 187 0.55 -20.07 0.80
C LYS A 187 0.36 -20.01 2.32
N GLU A 188 1.43 -20.07 3.10
CA GLU A 188 1.40 -19.96 4.58
C GLU A 188 1.41 -18.50 5.08
N ALA A 189 1.92 -17.59 4.25
CA ALA A 189 2.15 -16.19 4.53
C ALA A 189 1.00 -15.29 4.04
N SER A 190 0.13 -15.82 3.17
CA SER A 190 -1.15 -15.20 2.77
C SER A 190 -2.12 -15.06 3.95
N GLN A 191 -1.87 -14.08 4.81
CA GLN A 191 -2.97 -13.48 5.54
C GLN A 191 -3.99 -13.04 4.50
N GLN A 192 -5.23 -13.52 4.61
CA GLN A 192 -6.31 -13.21 3.68
C GLN A 192 -6.27 -11.73 3.31
N LEU A 193 -6.01 -11.46 2.02
CA LEU A 193 -6.15 -10.19 1.30
C LEU A 193 -7.02 -9.22 2.08
N LEU A 194 -6.42 -8.36 2.93
CA LEU A 194 -7.05 -7.34 3.78
C LEU A 194 -8.59 -7.48 3.85
N MET A 195 -9.13 -8.63 4.29
CA MET A 195 -10.58 -8.79 4.20
C MET A 195 -11.15 -7.97 5.35
N PRO A 196 -12.09 -7.03 5.12
CA PRO A 196 -12.75 -6.38 6.23
C PRO A 196 -13.32 -7.48 7.12
N ALA A 197 -12.98 -7.42 8.42
CA ALA A 197 -13.54 -8.33 9.40
C ALA A 197 -15.06 -8.31 9.25
N THR A 198 -15.64 -9.48 9.01
CA THR A 198 -17.08 -9.66 8.85
C THR A 198 -17.81 -9.42 10.17
#